data_AF-A0A1G0DV34-F1
#
_entry.id   AF-A0A1G0DV34-F1
#
_cell.length_a   1.000
_cell.length_b   1.000
_cell.length_c   1.000
_cell.angle_alpha   90.00
_cell.angle_beta   90.00
_cell.angle_gamma   90.00
#
_symmetry.space_group_name_H-M   'P 1'
#
loop_
_entity.id
_entity.type
_entity.pdbx_description
1 polymer ?
#
loop_
_entity_poly.entity_id
_entity_poly.type
_entity_poly.pdbx_seq_one_letter_code
_entity_poly.pdbx_strand_id
1 'polypeptide(L)'
;MSRFAIMTAMVLGLVLGVAGSAQAADDAKQVYDFYCAQCHGEKGDGKGINVTKTFSTDPRNFTVTADMEKRSDDDIRTVIKDGGPAISKSPLMPPWGATLTDAQVDGLLAHIRKLCKCTAK
;
A
#
# COMPACT_ATOMS: atom_id res chain seq x y z
N MET A 1 0.60 -63.79 -30.46
CA MET A 1 1.88 -63.28 -29.91
C MET A 1 2.42 -62.30 -30.94
N SER A 2 2.23 -61.00 -30.82
CA SER A 2 2.96 -60.13 -29.90
C SER A 2 2.17 -58.83 -29.71
N ARG A 3 2.11 -58.34 -28.47
CA ARG A 3 1.39 -57.14 -28.04
C ARG A 3 2.41 -56.00 -28.00
N PHE A 4 2.48 -55.09 -28.97
CA PHE A 4 3.22 -53.81 -28.89
C PHE A 4 2.85 -53.03 -30.17
N ALA A 5 2.46 -51.76 -30.18
CA ALA A 5 2.28 -50.76 -29.15
C ALA A 5 1.23 -49.77 -29.68
N ILE A 6 0.13 -49.64 -28.95
CA ILE A 6 -0.79 -48.50 -29.07
C ILE A 6 -0.16 -47.39 -28.25
N MET A 7 0.08 -46.21 -28.84
CA MET A 7 -0.26 -44.91 -28.25
C MET A 7 0.33 -43.79 -29.12
N THR A 8 -0.52 -43.35 -30.04
CA THR A 8 -0.70 -41.97 -30.47
C THR A 8 0.05 -40.94 -29.60
N ALA A 9 1.13 -40.39 -30.15
CA ALA A 9 1.77 -39.18 -29.65
C ALA A 9 0.84 -37.98 -29.92
N MET A 10 -0.09 -37.73 -29.01
CA MET A 10 -0.95 -36.56 -29.01
C MET A 10 -0.95 -35.96 -27.61
N VAL A 11 0.12 -35.25 -27.26
CA VAL A 11 0.07 -34.23 -26.21
C VAL A 11 0.90 -33.05 -26.71
N LEU A 12 0.27 -32.28 -27.60
CA LEU A 12 0.67 -30.89 -27.86
C LEU A 12 0.49 -30.17 -26.52
N GLY A 13 1.60 -30.04 -25.79
CA GLY A 13 1.63 -29.42 -24.47
C GLY A 13 1.05 -28.02 -24.54
N LEU A 14 -0.16 -27.90 -24.01
CA LEU A 14 -0.89 -26.66 -23.80
C LEU A 14 -0.14 -25.88 -22.71
N VAL A 15 0.90 -25.15 -23.10
CA VAL A 15 1.55 -24.16 -22.24
C VAL A 15 0.66 -22.92 -22.20
N LEU A 16 -0.58 -23.08 -21.72
CA LEU A 16 -1.45 -21.95 -21.38
C LEU A 16 -0.98 -21.38 -20.06
N GLY A 17 -0.70 -20.08 -20.10
CA GLY A 17 -0.03 -19.33 -19.07
C GLY A 17 -0.69 -19.44 -17.70
N VAL A 18 0.16 -19.63 -16.71
CA VAL A 18 -0.07 -19.09 -15.38
C VAL A 18 0.89 -17.93 -15.21
N ALA A 19 0.72 -16.90 -16.04
CA ALA A 19 1.14 -15.57 -15.63
C ALA A 19 0.24 -15.26 -14.43
N GLY A 20 0.78 -15.45 -13.23
CA GLY A 20 0.10 -15.10 -12.00
C GLY A 20 -0.49 -13.71 -12.19
N SER A 21 -1.79 -13.59 -11.94
CA SER A 21 -2.49 -12.32 -12.01
C SER A 21 -1.79 -11.40 -11.02
N ALA A 22 -0.86 -10.59 -11.51
CA ALA A 22 -0.53 -9.34 -10.86
C ALA A 22 -1.85 -8.58 -10.93
N GLN A 23 -2.64 -8.68 -9.85
CA GLN A 23 -3.77 -7.79 -9.63
C GLN A 23 -3.20 -6.41 -9.93
N ALA A 24 -3.68 -5.75 -10.98
CA ALA A 24 -3.14 -4.47 -11.40
C ALA A 24 -3.21 -3.57 -10.16
N ALA A 25 -2.06 -3.31 -9.54
CA ALA A 25 -2.03 -2.48 -8.37
C ALA A 25 -2.50 -1.11 -8.86
N ASP A 26 -3.62 -0.63 -8.32
CA ASP A 26 -4.07 0.74 -8.57
C ASP A 26 -2.88 1.68 -8.36
N ASP A 27 -2.78 2.74 -9.17
CA ASP A 27 -1.70 3.72 -9.01
C ASP A 27 -1.69 4.20 -7.56
N ALA A 28 -0.60 3.90 -6.84
CA ALA A 28 -0.45 4.24 -5.43
C ALA A 28 -0.66 5.72 -5.16
N LYS A 29 -0.34 6.59 -6.14
CA LYS A 29 -0.65 8.02 -6.05
C LYS A 29 -2.16 8.26 -6.07
N GLN A 30 -2.91 7.61 -6.97
CA GLN A 30 -4.36 7.76 -7.05
C GLN A 30 -5.04 7.26 -5.76
N VAL A 31 -4.58 6.13 -5.22
CA VAL A 31 -5.07 5.62 -3.92
C VAL A 31 -4.74 6.63 -2.80
N TYR A 32 -3.52 7.16 -2.77
CA TYR A 32 -3.12 8.17 -1.79
C TYR A 32 -3.96 9.45 -1.90
N ASP A 33 -4.17 9.95 -3.11
CA ASP A 33 -4.96 11.16 -3.36
C ASP A 33 -6.40 10.98 -2.86
N PHE A 34 -6.99 9.79 -3.06
CA PHE A 34 -8.36 9.53 -2.65
C PHE A 34 -8.51 9.33 -1.13
N TYR A 35 -7.68 8.49 -0.52
CA TYR A 35 -7.85 8.07 0.88
C TYR A 35 -7.05 8.91 1.89
N CYS A 36 -5.88 9.42 1.50
CA CYS A 36 -4.90 9.96 2.43
C CYS A 36 -4.76 11.49 2.32
N ALA A 37 -4.74 12.03 1.11
CA ALA A 37 -4.47 13.45 0.84
C ALA A 37 -5.50 14.40 1.47
N GLN A 38 -6.72 13.92 1.73
CA GLN A 38 -7.77 14.69 2.38
C GLN A 38 -7.34 15.24 3.75
N CYS A 39 -6.46 14.52 4.46
CA CYS A 39 -5.87 14.97 5.73
C CYS A 39 -4.36 15.22 5.61
N HIS A 40 -3.62 14.34 4.92
CA HIS A 40 -2.17 14.45 4.81
C HIS A 40 -1.68 15.44 3.73
N GLY A 41 -2.59 15.97 2.91
CA GLY A 41 -2.29 16.85 1.78
C GLY A 41 -1.76 16.09 0.57
N GLU A 42 -2.02 16.61 -0.64
CA GLU A 42 -1.51 16.04 -1.91
C GLU A 42 0.02 15.99 -1.95
N LYS A 43 0.68 16.92 -1.25
CA LYS A 43 2.15 16.98 -1.12
C LYS A 43 2.68 16.18 0.07
N GLY A 44 1.80 15.60 0.89
CA GLY A 44 2.17 14.95 2.14
C GLY A 44 2.66 15.91 3.22
N ASP A 45 2.29 17.18 3.17
CA ASP A 45 2.76 18.20 4.12
C ASP A 45 1.91 18.30 5.41
N GLY A 46 0.91 17.43 5.56
CA GLY A 46 0.01 17.40 6.71
C GLY A 46 -1.08 18.47 6.65
N LYS A 47 -1.27 19.13 5.50
CA LYS A 47 -2.21 20.25 5.33
C LYS A 47 -3.38 19.92 4.41
N GLY A 48 -3.95 18.73 4.57
CA GLY A 48 -5.14 18.32 3.83
C GLY A 48 -6.36 19.19 4.16
N ILE A 49 -7.33 19.23 3.24
CA ILE A 49 -8.53 20.08 3.34
C ILE A 49 -9.38 19.80 4.58
N ASN A 50 -9.30 18.58 5.14
CA ASN A 50 -10.05 18.17 6.32
C ASN A 50 -9.33 18.48 7.64
N VAL A 51 -8.14 19.08 7.61
CA VAL A 51 -7.42 19.49 8.83
C VAL A 51 -8.04 20.76 9.39
N THR A 52 -8.52 20.68 10.62
CA THR A 52 -9.19 21.80 11.31
C THR A 52 -8.45 22.17 12.59
N LYS A 53 -8.74 23.36 13.13
CA LYS A 53 -8.14 23.85 14.39
C LYS A 53 -8.49 23.00 15.63
N THR A 54 -9.45 22.09 15.53
CA THR A 54 -9.87 21.24 16.66
C THR A 54 -9.08 19.94 16.74
N PHE A 55 -8.20 19.65 15.79
CA PHE A 55 -7.33 18.50 15.86
C PHE A 55 -6.35 18.69 17.03
N SER A 56 -6.31 17.73 17.95
CA SER A 56 -5.32 17.72 19.04
C SER A 56 -3.90 17.47 18.55
N THR A 57 -3.76 16.91 17.35
CA THR A 57 -2.50 16.68 16.66
C THR A 57 -2.76 16.66 15.16
N ASP A 58 -2.02 17.48 14.42
CA ASP A 58 -2.12 17.53 12.97
C ASP A 58 -1.59 16.25 12.33
N PRO A 59 -2.08 15.89 11.12
CA PRO A 59 -1.52 14.81 10.34
C PRO A 59 -0.02 15.00 10.13
N ARG A 60 0.71 13.90 10.13
CA ARG A 60 2.16 13.93 9.95
C ARG A 60 2.52 14.54 8.59
N ASN A 61 3.48 15.46 8.62
CA ASN A 61 4.19 15.92 7.43
C ASN A 61 5.21 14.85 7.01
N PHE A 62 4.92 14.15 5.91
CA PHE A 62 5.76 13.14 5.30
C PHE A 62 6.98 13.71 4.56
N THR A 63 7.02 15.01 4.25
CA THR A 63 8.18 15.62 3.54
C THR A 63 9.41 15.81 4.43
N VAL A 64 9.27 15.62 5.76
CA VAL A 64 10.36 15.75 6.72
C VAL A 64 11.12 14.42 6.84
N THR A 65 12.16 14.24 6.02
CA THR A 65 12.99 13.02 5.94
C THR A 65 13.43 12.52 7.33
N ALA A 66 14.06 13.39 8.14
CA ALA A 66 14.60 13.03 9.45
C ALA A 66 13.53 12.50 10.44
N ASP A 67 12.27 12.88 10.25
CA ASP A 67 11.17 12.39 11.06
C ASP A 67 10.61 11.07 10.54
N MET A 68 10.52 10.92 9.22
CA MET A 68 10.00 9.71 8.58
C MET A 68 10.99 8.54 8.65
N GLU A 69 12.28 8.81 8.70
CA GLU A 69 13.31 7.78 8.92
C GLU A 69 13.22 7.13 10.30
N LYS A 70 12.58 7.77 11.29
CA LYS A 70 12.38 7.18 12.63
C LYS A 70 11.26 6.14 12.67
N ARG A 71 10.55 5.93 11.56
CA ARG A 71 9.41 5.01 11.47
C ARG A 71 9.79 3.79 10.67
N SER A 72 9.47 2.61 11.17
CA SER A 72 9.59 1.36 10.42
C SER A 72 8.53 1.30 9.33
N ASP A 73 8.78 0.49 8.30
CA ASP A 73 7.75 0.21 7.31
C ASP A 73 6.56 -0.54 7.92
N ASP A 74 6.80 -1.39 8.92
CA ASP A 74 5.76 -2.11 9.64
C ASP A 74 4.82 -1.16 10.38
N ASP A 75 5.35 -0.14 11.09
CA ASP A 75 4.51 0.87 11.75
C ASP A 75 3.63 1.62 10.73
N ILE A 76 4.17 1.89 9.53
CA ILE A 76 3.44 2.57 8.47
C ILE A 76 2.35 1.65 7.90
N ARG A 77 2.63 0.36 7.68
CA ARG A 77 1.61 -0.61 7.25
C ARG A 77 0.52 -0.76 8.30
N THR A 78 0.91 -0.94 9.56
CA THR A 78 -0.03 -1.06 10.68
C THR A 78 -0.92 0.16 10.80
N VAL A 79 -0.39 1.38 10.74
CA VAL A 79 -1.24 2.58 10.86
C VAL A 79 -2.18 2.76 9.66
N ILE A 80 -1.79 2.33 8.45
CA ILE A 80 -2.67 2.34 7.28
C ILE A 80 -3.81 1.32 7.48
N LYS A 81 -3.48 0.10 7.91
CA LYS A 81 -4.47 -0.99 8.04
C LYS A 81 -5.39 -0.81 9.25
N ASP A 82 -4.82 -0.45 10.38
CA ASP A 82 -5.47 -0.51 11.70
C ASP A 82 -5.73 0.87 12.31
N GLY A 83 -5.35 1.94 11.60
CA GLY A 83 -5.60 3.33 12.00
C GLY A 83 -4.61 3.85 13.04
N GLY A 84 -4.76 5.13 13.39
CA GLY A 84 -3.86 5.83 14.31
C GLY A 84 -3.68 5.18 15.69
N PRO A 85 -4.75 4.73 16.36
CA PRO A 85 -4.64 4.15 17.70
C PRO A 85 -3.74 2.91 17.79
N ALA A 86 -3.62 2.13 16.71
CA ALA A 86 -2.80 0.91 16.67
C ALA A 86 -1.32 1.15 16.97
N ILE A 87 -0.82 2.37 16.70
CA ILE A 87 0.56 2.80 16.99
C ILE A 87 0.61 4.06 17.85
N SER A 88 -0.37 4.22 18.75
CA SER A 88 -0.46 5.36 19.68
C SER A 88 -0.41 6.72 18.95
N LYS A 89 -1.21 6.87 17.88
CA LYS A 89 -1.44 8.12 17.13
C LYS A 89 -2.91 8.54 17.21
N SER A 90 -3.23 9.64 16.54
CA SER A 90 -4.56 10.26 16.57
C SER A 90 -5.67 9.26 16.22
N PRO A 91 -6.76 9.19 17.01
CA PRO A 91 -7.93 8.36 16.68
C PRO A 91 -8.68 8.84 15.44
N LEU A 92 -8.35 10.02 14.92
CA LEU A 92 -8.93 10.57 13.69
C LEU A 92 -8.37 9.95 12.42
N MET A 93 -7.27 9.18 12.50
CA MET A 93 -6.75 8.42 11.37
C MET A 93 -7.47 7.07 11.30
N PRO A 94 -8.38 6.85 10.32
CA PRO A 94 -9.20 5.64 10.26
C PRO A 94 -8.40 4.41 9.80
N PRO A 95 -8.85 3.20 10.14
CA PRO A 95 -8.30 1.95 9.60
C PRO A 95 -8.79 1.70 8.17
N TRP A 96 -7.89 1.24 7.29
CA TRP A 96 -8.21 0.92 5.89
C TRP A 96 -8.05 -0.56 5.53
N GLY A 97 -7.72 -1.44 6.48
CA GLY A 97 -7.41 -2.85 6.22
C GLY A 97 -8.57 -3.68 5.66
N ALA A 98 -9.81 -3.23 5.81
CA ALA A 98 -11.00 -3.85 5.21
C ALA A 98 -11.35 -3.29 3.83
N THR A 99 -10.67 -2.22 3.40
CA THR A 99 -10.95 -1.49 2.14
C THR A 99 -9.81 -1.65 1.14
N LEU A 100 -8.57 -1.65 1.61
CA LEU A 100 -7.37 -1.73 0.79
C LEU A 100 -6.77 -3.14 0.84
N THR A 101 -6.33 -3.62 -0.31
CA THR A 101 -5.52 -4.83 -0.45
C THR A 101 -4.11 -4.60 0.09
N ASP A 102 -3.41 -5.67 0.48
CA ASP A 102 -2.01 -5.57 0.93
C ASP A 102 -1.11 -4.94 -0.14
N ALA A 103 -1.35 -5.22 -1.42
CA ALA A 103 -0.61 -4.60 -2.52
C ALA A 103 -0.82 -3.08 -2.59
N GLN A 104 -2.05 -2.59 -2.35
CA GLN A 104 -2.31 -1.14 -2.28
C GLN A 104 -1.66 -0.53 -1.04
N VAL A 105 -1.66 -1.20 0.11
CA VAL A 105 -0.98 -0.74 1.33
C VAL A 105 0.53 -0.62 1.10
N ASP A 106 1.14 -1.60 0.44
CA ASP A 106 2.56 -1.58 0.09
C ASP A 106 2.87 -0.47 -0.93
N GLY A 107 1.97 -0.25 -1.89
CA GLY A 107 2.04 0.89 -2.82
C GLY A 107 2.00 2.23 -2.09
N LEU A 108 1.10 2.40 -1.12
CA LEU A 108 1.00 3.60 -0.29
C LEU A 108 2.25 3.83 0.54
N LEU A 109 2.83 2.78 1.14
CA LEU A 109 4.11 2.87 1.83
C LEU A 109 5.20 3.39 0.88
N ALA A 110 5.33 2.80 -0.30
CA ALA A 110 6.32 3.23 -1.30
C ALA A 110 6.10 4.70 -1.71
N HIS A 111 4.85 5.12 -1.87
CA HIS A 111 4.49 6.51 -2.15
C HIS A 111 4.92 7.44 -1.01
N ILE A 112 4.62 7.09 0.25
CA ILE A 112 5.04 7.86 1.43
C ILE A 112 6.57 7.97 1.52
N ARG A 113 7.29 6.89 1.22
CA ARG A 113 8.77 6.88 1.16
C ARG A 113 9.32 7.79 0.06
N LYS A 114 8.62 7.88 -1.08
CA LYS A 114 8.94 8.85 -2.14
C LYS A 114 8.74 10.30 -1.67
N LEU A 115 7.67 10.59 -0.92
CA LEU A 115 7.39 11.93 -0.40
C LEU A 115 8.47 12.42 0.58
N CYS A 116 8.93 11.55 1.50
CA CYS A 116 10.02 11.87 2.43
C CYS A 116 11.42 11.84 1.80
N LYS A 117 11.55 11.32 0.57
CA LYS A 117 12.84 10.99 -0.06
C LYS A 117 13.72 10.11 0.85
N CYS A 118 13.11 9.17 1.55
CA CYS A 118 13.76 8.30 2.53
C CYS A 118 13.61 6.83 2.15
N THR A 119 14.57 6.00 2.56
CA THR A 119 14.57 4.58 2.23
C THR A 119 13.60 3.80 3.12
N ALA A 120 12.98 2.77 2.55
CA ALA A 120 12.25 1.72 3.25
C ALA A 120 13.10 1.11 4.38
N LYS A 121 12.47 0.76 5.51
CA LYS A 121 13.13 0.24 6.71
C LYS A 121 12.43 -0.97 7.28
#